data_AF-A0AAJ0A070-F1
#
_entry.id   AF-A0AAJ0A070-F1
#
_cell.length_a   1.000
_cell.length_b   1.000
_cell.length_c   1.000
_cell.angle_alpha   90.00
_cell.angle_beta   90.00
_cell.angle_gamma   90.00
#
_symmetry.space_group_name_H-M   'P 1'
#
loop_
_entity.id
_entity.type
_entity.pdbx_description
1 polymer ?
#
loop_
_entity_poly.entity_id
_entity_poly.type
_entity_poly.pdbx_seq_one_letter_code
_entity_poly.pdbx_strand_id
1 'polypeptide(L)' 'ILLDVHWLIYKKFGRYTHKNTILGRACTQKEVVWVEETHHFAETSPDVSTMVKEDVRVIRWAQSHL' A
#
# COMPACT_ATOMS: atom_id res chain seq x y z
N ILE A 1 4.43 17.82 11.32
CA ILE A 1 4.13 16.52 11.98
C ILE A 1 3.39 15.67 10.95
N LEU A 2 4.11 14.79 10.23
CA LEU A 2 3.55 13.98 9.13
C LEU A 2 3.90 12.48 9.29
N LEU A 3 4.32 12.08 10.49
CA LEU A 3 4.85 10.74 10.76
C LEU A 3 3.80 9.78 11.34
N ASP A 4 2.80 10.28 12.07
CA ASP A 4 1.82 9.41 12.75
C ASP A 4 0.65 8.93 11.89
N VAL A 5 0.46 9.48 10.69
CA VAL A 5 -0.67 9.09 9.82
C VAL A 5 -0.60 7.62 9.43
N HIS A 6 0.61 7.09 9.26
CA HIS A 6 0.85 5.67 8.96
C HIS A 6 0.68 4.79 10.21
N TRP A 7 0.98 5.33 11.40
CA TRP A 7 0.83 4.61 12.66
C TRP A 7 -0.63 4.28 12.97
N LEU A 8 -1.57 5.17 12.68
CA LEU A 8 -2.99 4.93 12.92
C LEU A 8 -3.53 3.70 12.16
N ILE A 9 -3.13 3.53 10.90
CA ILE A 9 -3.51 2.35 10.10
C ILE A 9 -2.94 1.08 10.72
N TYR A 10 -1.63 1.10 11.03
CA TYR A 10 -0.95 -0.06 11.59
C TYR A 10 -1.51 -0.42 12.96
N LYS A 11 -1.80 0.56 13.82
CA LYS A 11 -2.42 0.34 15.13
C LYS A 11 -3.83 -0.27 15.01
N LYS A 12 -4.60 0.11 13.99
CA LYS A 12 -5.97 -0.38 13.78
C LYS A 12 -6.03 -1.78 13.13
N PHE A 13 -5.18 -2.04 12.14
CA PHE A 13 -5.25 -3.25 11.31
C PHE A 13 -4.06 -4.20 11.45
N GLY A 14 -3.02 -3.81 12.19
CA GLY A 14 -1.76 -4.57 12.30
C GLY A 14 -0.92 -4.58 11.01
N ARG A 15 -1.32 -3.84 9.99
CA ARG A 15 -0.67 -3.78 8.67
C ARG A 15 -1.03 -2.49 7.93
N TYR A 16 -0.27 -2.18 6.89
CA TYR A 16 -0.57 -1.10 5.95
C TYR A 16 -1.52 -1.60 4.86
N THR A 17 -2.76 -1.13 4.89
CA THR A 17 -3.84 -1.62 4.01
C THR A 17 -3.54 -1.34 2.54
N HIS A 18 -3.11 -0.13 2.18
CA HIS A 18 -2.78 0.25 0.79
C HIS A 18 -1.73 -0.62 0.08
N LYS A 19 -1.02 -1.49 0.81
CA LYS A 19 -0.06 -2.47 0.26
C LYS A 19 -0.69 -3.82 -0.06
N ASN A 20 -1.97 -4.04 0.22
CA ASN A 20 -2.59 -5.35 0.08
C ASN A 20 -2.52 -5.85 -1.36
N THR A 21 -2.89 -5.04 -2.35
CA THR A 21 -2.81 -5.43 -3.78
C THR A 21 -1.38 -5.76 -4.22
N ILE A 22 -0.39 -5.01 -3.74
CA ILE A 22 1.04 -5.25 -4.06
C ILE A 22 1.49 -6.58 -3.46
N LEU A 23 1.11 -6.84 -2.20
CA LEU A 23 1.50 -8.03 -1.44
C LEU A 23 0.59 -9.25 -1.70
N GLY A 24 -0.40 -9.15 -2.59
CA GLY A 24 -1.34 -10.23 -2.90
C GLY A 24 -2.27 -10.60 -1.74
N ARG A 25 -2.58 -9.66 -0.84
CA ARG A 25 -3.48 -9.86 0.29
C ARG A 25 -4.90 -9.44 -0.08
N ALA A 26 -5.90 -10.18 0.38
CA ALA A 26 -7.28 -9.73 0.31
C ALA A 26 -7.53 -8.59 1.30
N CYS A 27 -8.24 -7.56 0.83
CA CYS A 27 -8.75 -6.49 1.65
C CYS A 27 -9.99 -6.99 2.42
N THR A 28 -10.07 -6.72 3.71
CA THR A 28 -11.24 -7.04 4.53
C THR A 28 -12.29 -5.95 4.40
N GLN A 29 -13.57 -6.27 4.66
CA GLN A 29 -14.65 -5.27 4.60
C GLN A 29 -14.40 -4.04 5.49
N LYS A 30 -13.76 -4.23 6.66
CA LYS A 30 -13.41 -3.14 7.58
C LYS A 30 -12.32 -2.22 7.01
N GLU A 31 -11.38 -2.78 6.25
CA GLU A 31 -10.33 -2.00 5.59
C GLU A 31 -10.91 -1.20 4.41
N VAL A 32 -11.85 -1.78 3.65
CA VAL A 32 -12.57 -1.09 2.56
C VAL A 32 -13.34 0.13 3.08
N VAL A 33 -14.21 -0.07 4.09
CA VAL A 33 -14.99 1.02 4.69
C VAL A 33 -14.09 2.11 5.26
N TRP A 34 -12.97 1.73 5.89
CA TRP A 34 -12.03 2.71 6.43
C TRP A 34 -11.40 3.59 5.35
N VAL A 35 -11.00 3.02 4.21
CA VAL A 35 -10.44 3.79 3.09
C VAL A 35 -11.48 4.77 2.55
N GLU A 36 -12.74 4.33 2.41
CA GLU A 36 -13.85 5.19 1.95
C GLU A 36 -14.12 6.35 2.91
N GLU A 37 -14.20 6.09 4.22
CA GLU A 37 -14.52 7.11 5.24
C GLU A 37 -13.40 8.12 5.46
N THR A 38 -12.15 7.69 5.37
CA THR A 38 -11.00 8.52 5.75
C THR A 38 -10.37 9.23 4.56
N HIS A 39 -10.80 8.92 3.33
CA HIS A 39 -10.13 9.32 2.09
C HIS A 39 -8.61 9.10 2.14
N HIS A 40 -8.18 8.12 2.95
CA HIS A 40 -6.78 7.81 3.14
C HIS A 40 -6.24 7.12 1.88
N PHE A 41 -4.91 7.01 1.73
CA PHE A 41 -4.28 6.39 0.56
C PHE A 41 -5.03 5.11 0.16
N ALA A 42 -5.70 5.18 -0.98
CA ALA A 42 -6.55 4.11 -1.46
C ALA A 42 -5.73 2.86 -1.77
N GLU A 43 -6.41 1.72 -1.92
CA GLU A 43 -5.74 0.53 -2.43
C GLU A 43 -5.05 0.80 -3.75
N THR A 44 -3.87 0.22 -3.90
CA THR A 44 -3.11 0.33 -5.14
C THR A 44 -3.89 -0.36 -6.25
N SER A 45 -4.04 0.30 -7.41
CA SER A 45 -4.70 -0.32 -8.56
C SER A 45 -3.94 -1.55 -9.06
N PRO A 46 -4.59 -2.50 -9.75
CA PRO A 46 -3.92 -3.68 -10.29
C PRO A 46 -2.75 -3.33 -11.23
N ASP A 47 -2.89 -2.28 -12.03
CA ASP A 47 -1.86 -1.83 -12.96
C ASP A 47 -0.61 -1.32 -12.21
N VAL A 48 -0.81 -0.47 -11.19
CA VAL A 48 0.30 0.02 -10.37
C VAL A 48 0.95 -1.13 -9.59
N SER A 49 0.15 -2.08 -9.09
CA SER A 49 0.69 -3.28 -8.44
C SER A 49 1.58 -4.09 -9.39
N THR A 50 1.16 -4.24 -10.65
CA THR A 50 1.93 -4.93 -11.69
C THR A 50 3.24 -4.20 -11.98
N MET A 51 3.19 -2.87 -12.14
CA MET A 51 4.39 -2.05 -12.34
C MET A 51 5.38 -2.17 -11.18
N VAL A 52 4.90 -2.07 -9.94
CA VAL A 52 5.74 -2.19 -8.74
C VAL A 52 6.40 -3.57 -8.67
N LYS A 53 5.66 -4.64 -8.99
CA LYS A 53 6.22 -6.00 -9.02
C LYS A 53 7.30 -6.17 -10.08
N GLU A 54 7.09 -5.60 -11.26
CA GLU A 54 8.08 -5.63 -12.35
C GLU A 54 9.35 -4.88 -11.96
N ASP A 55 9.19 -3.68 -11.43
CA ASP A 55 10.28 -2.82 -10.97
C ASP A 55 11.13 -3.49 -9.89
N VAL A 56 10.50 -4.21 -8.96
CA VAL A 56 11.20 -5.01 -7.94
C VAL A 56 11.92 -6.19 -8.58
N ARG A 57 11.29 -6.89 -9.54
CA ARG A 57 11.88 -8.05 -10.23
C ARG A 57 13.16 -7.69 -10.98
N VAL A 58 13.18 -6.55 -11.65
CA VAL A 58 14.34 -6.13 -12.46
C VAL A 58 15.32 -5.22 -11.70
N ILE A 59 15.09 -5.04 -10.39
CA ILE A 59 15.87 -4.15 -9.52
C ILE A 59 16.00 -2.74 -10.12
N ARG A 60 14.95 -2.25 -10.79
CA ARG A 60 14.98 -0.96 -11.50
C ARG A 60 15.36 0.20 -10.57
N TRP A 61 14.91 0.12 -9.31
CA TRP A 61 15.13 1.14 -8.29
C TRP A 61 16.55 1.16 -7.71
N ALA A 62 17.35 0.10 -7.86
CA ALA A 62 18.76 0.14 -7.44
C ALA A 62 19.67 0.81 -8.49
N GLN A 63 19.19 0.97 -9.73
CA GLN A 63 19.98 1.58 -10.82
C GLN A 63 19.85 3.11 -10.87
N SER A 64 18.96 3.72 -10.09
CA SER A 64 18.76 5.18 -10.10
C SER A 64 19.80 5.96 -9.27
N HIS A 65 20.79 5.29 -8.68
CA HIS A 65 21.86 5.89 -7.87
C HIS A 65 23.27 5.30 -8.18
N LEU A 66 23.49 4.81 -9.40
CA LEU A 66 24.84 4.50 -9.92
C LEU A 66 25.26 5.53 -10.97
#